data_AF-A0A3D2RM22-F1
#
_entry.id   AF-A0A3D2RM22-F1
#
_cell.length_a   1.000
_cell.length_b   1.000
_cell.length_c   1.000
_cell.angle_alpha   90.00
_cell.angle_beta   90.00
_cell.angle_gamma   90.00
#
_symmetry.space_group_name_H-M   'P 1'
#
loop_
_entity.id
_entity.type
_entity.pdbx_description
1 polymer ?
#
loop_
_entity_poly.entity_id
_entity_poly.type
_entity_poly.pdbx_seq_one_letter_code
_entity_poly.pdbx_strand_id
1 'polypeptide(L)'
;KSSGHVRTMMDLQKDIQGRDVLVVEDVVDTGRTITYLLKTLAQRGPKSLRVCTLLDKPSRREVPVDPDYTGFEIPDRFVVGYGLDFAQKYRNLPYIGILREPLSFDDSQIALPLSLQGEAETPADAASEAKVEDSE
;
A
#
# COMPACT_ATOMS: atom_id res chain seq x y z
N LYS A 1 4.14 1.00 16.72
CA LYS A 1 5.40 0.35 16.27
C LYS A 1 5.13 -1.13 16.09
N SER A 2 5.45 -1.72 14.94
CA SER A 2 5.31 -3.19 14.75
C SER A 2 6.39 -3.93 15.55
N SER A 3 6.14 -5.19 15.91
CA SER A 3 7.07 -6.02 16.70
C SER A 3 8.33 -6.43 15.93
N GLY A 4 8.38 -6.20 14.62
CA GLY A 4 9.46 -6.62 13.72
C GLY A 4 9.66 -8.13 13.61
N HIS A 5 8.86 -8.93 14.31
CA HIS A 5 8.89 -10.39 14.25
C HIS A 5 8.00 -10.86 13.09
N VAL A 6 8.62 -11.49 12.09
CA VAL A 6 7.91 -12.06 10.95
C VAL A 6 7.67 -13.54 11.21
N ARG A 7 6.44 -13.99 10.98
CA ARG A 7 6.05 -15.40 11.02
C ARG A 7 5.39 -15.77 9.71
N THR A 8 5.89 -16.83 9.06
CA THR A 8 5.26 -17.39 7.87
C THR A 8 4.01 -18.16 8.28
N MET A 9 2.84 -17.65 7.89
CA MET A 9 1.54 -18.31 8.13
C MET A 9 1.18 -19.28 7.00
N MET A 10 1.56 -18.93 5.77
CA MET A 10 1.40 -19.74 4.58
C MET A 10 2.70 -19.70 3.80
N ASP A 11 3.14 -20.86 3.33
CA ASP A 11 4.40 -21.01 2.60
C ASP A 11 4.14 -21.43 1.15
N LEU A 12 5.17 -21.32 0.31
CA LEU A 12 5.17 -21.73 -1.09
C LEU A 12 4.85 -23.23 -1.19
N GLN A 13 3.87 -23.56 -2.04
CA GLN A 13 3.52 -24.95 -2.35
C GLN A 13 4.46 -25.59 -3.37
N LYS A 14 5.22 -24.78 -4.12
CA LYS A 14 6.13 -25.23 -5.17
C LYS A 14 7.56 -24.86 -4.78
N ASP A 15 8.48 -25.75 -5.12
CA ASP A 15 9.90 -25.49 -5.00
C ASP A 15 10.34 -24.37 -5.96
N ILE A 16 11.28 -23.56 -5.50
CA ILE A 16 11.88 -22.43 -6.23
C ILE A 16 13.36 -22.64 -6.54
N GLN A 17 13.94 -23.78 -6.18
CA GLN A 17 15.34 -24.09 -6.49
C GLN A 17 15.62 -23.94 -7.99
N GLY A 18 16.68 -23.20 -8.34
CA GLY A 18 17.11 -22.98 -9.71
C GLY A 18 16.15 -22.14 -10.57
N ARG A 19 15.12 -21.51 -9.98
CA ARG A 19 14.15 -20.67 -10.71
C ARG A 19 14.44 -19.18 -10.58
N ASP A 20 14.04 -18.42 -11.58
CA ASP A 20 14.02 -16.96 -11.50
C ASP A 20 12.73 -16.55 -10.75
N VAL A 21 12.88 -15.94 -9.56
CA VAL A 21 11.77 -15.59 -8.65
C VAL A 21 11.63 -14.08 -8.56
N LEU A 22 10.38 -13.59 -8.69
CA LEU A 22 10.00 -12.21 -8.46
C LEU A 22 9.04 -12.15 -7.27
N VAL A 23 9.45 -11.46 -6.19
CA VAL A 23 8.59 -11.14 -5.06
C VAL A 23 7.78 -9.89 -5.41
N VAL A 24 6.46 -9.93 -5.21
CA VAL A 24 5.56 -8.80 -5.47
C VAL A 24 5.02 -8.30 -4.14
N GLU A 25 5.31 -7.05 -3.82
CA GLU A 25 4.89 -6.36 -2.57
C GLU A 25 4.02 -5.15 -2.89
N ASP A 26 3.06 -4.86 -2.02
CA ASP A 26 2.21 -3.68 -2.14
C ASP A 26 2.96 -2.40 -1.75
N VAL A 27 3.69 -2.42 -0.64
CA VAL A 27 4.47 -1.28 -0.15
C VAL A 27 5.74 -1.70 0.57
N VAL A 28 6.85 -1.09 0.21
CA VAL A 28 8.15 -1.27 0.86
C VAL A 28 8.46 -0.04 1.73
N ASP A 29 8.26 -0.20 3.04
CA ASP A 29 8.36 0.86 4.04
C ASP A 29 9.71 0.83 4.78
N THR A 30 9.78 0.29 5.99
CA THR A 30 11.05 0.19 6.75
C THR A 30 12.06 -0.77 6.14
N GLY A 31 11.62 -1.62 5.21
CA GLY A 31 12.43 -2.68 4.57
C GLY A 31 12.50 -3.99 5.36
N ARG A 32 12.10 -4.02 6.64
CA ARG A 32 12.33 -5.17 7.53
C ARG A 32 11.66 -6.46 7.04
N THR A 33 10.39 -6.38 6.62
CA THR A 33 9.62 -7.53 6.14
C THR A 33 10.24 -8.12 4.89
N ILE A 34 10.51 -7.28 3.89
CA ILE A 34 11.06 -7.74 2.62
C ILE A 34 12.49 -8.28 2.78
N THR A 35 13.34 -7.67 3.61
CA THR A 35 14.68 -8.21 3.90
C THR A 35 14.61 -9.59 4.56
N TYR A 36 13.69 -9.79 5.52
CA TYR A 36 13.48 -11.10 6.12
C TYR A 36 13.00 -12.15 5.09
N LEU A 37 12.03 -11.77 4.26
CA LEU A 37 11.49 -12.64 3.23
C LEU A 37 12.56 -13.04 2.21
N LEU A 38 13.34 -12.08 1.71
CA LEU A 38 14.44 -12.32 0.78
C LEU A 38 15.50 -13.26 1.37
N LYS A 39 15.90 -13.05 2.63
CA LYS A 39 16.83 -13.94 3.33
C LYS A 39 16.29 -15.36 3.43
N THR A 40 15.00 -15.51 3.74
CA THR A 40 14.35 -16.81 3.87
C THR A 40 14.22 -17.52 2.51
N LEU A 41 13.84 -16.80 1.45
CA LEU A 41 13.71 -17.38 0.11
C LEU A 41 15.06 -17.71 -0.52
N ALA A 42 16.10 -16.91 -0.28
CA ALA A 42 17.45 -17.17 -0.77
C ALA A 42 18.02 -18.52 -0.28
N GLN A 43 17.65 -18.95 0.92
CA GLN A 43 18.06 -20.26 1.46
C GLN A 43 17.51 -21.45 0.67
N ARG A 44 16.51 -21.24 -0.20
CA ARG A 44 15.94 -22.27 -1.08
C ARG A 44 16.68 -22.41 -2.41
N GLY A 45 17.75 -21.64 -2.62
CA GLY A 45 18.58 -21.70 -3.82
C GLY A 45 17.89 -21.32 -5.13
N PRO A 46 17.10 -20.22 -5.21
CA PRO A 46 16.62 -19.72 -6.49
C PRO A 46 17.79 -19.29 -7.39
N LYS A 47 17.60 -19.33 -8.71
CA LYS A 47 18.60 -18.85 -9.68
C LYS A 47 18.73 -17.32 -9.64
N SER A 48 17.62 -16.62 -9.47
CA SER A 48 17.60 -15.19 -9.19
C SER A 48 16.46 -14.86 -8.24
N LEU A 49 16.62 -13.82 -7.43
CA LEU A 49 15.59 -13.31 -6.55
C LEU A 49 15.51 -11.79 -6.71
N ARG A 50 14.36 -11.29 -7.15
CA ARG A 50 14.11 -9.85 -7.38
C ARG A 50 12.85 -9.39 -6.64
N VAL A 51 12.71 -8.09 -6.43
CA VAL A 51 11.55 -7.46 -5.80
C VAL A 51 10.89 -6.48 -6.77
N CYS A 52 9.58 -6.60 -6.89
CA CYS A 52 8.71 -5.58 -7.49
C CYS A 52 7.78 -5.04 -6.42
N THR A 53 7.73 -3.73 -6.26
CA THR A 53 6.79 -3.08 -5.35
C THR A 53 5.96 -2.02 -6.05
N LEU A 54 4.69 -1.91 -5.66
CA LEU A 54 3.84 -0.83 -6.14
C LEU A 54 4.27 0.52 -5.53
N LEU A 55 4.50 0.58 -4.21
CA LEU A 55 4.85 1.80 -3.49
C LEU A 55 6.17 1.65 -2.72
N ASP A 56 7.09 2.58 -2.86
CA ASP A 56 8.30 2.64 -2.03
C ASP A 56 8.33 3.91 -1.16
N LYS A 57 8.80 3.78 0.08
CA LYS A 57 9.03 4.89 1.02
C LYS A 57 10.49 4.94 1.45
N PRO A 58 11.43 5.38 0.58
CA PRO A 58 12.86 5.41 0.92
C PRO A 58 13.16 6.19 2.20
N SER A 59 12.42 7.27 2.49
CA SER A 59 12.61 8.10 3.68
C SER A 59 12.34 7.38 5.01
N ARG A 60 11.69 6.21 4.98
CA ARG A 60 11.37 5.40 6.17
C ARG A 60 12.30 4.21 6.36
N ARG A 61 13.29 4.04 5.48
CA ARG A 61 14.11 2.85 5.45
C ARG A 61 14.92 2.69 6.74
N GLU A 62 14.78 1.54 7.39
CA GLU A 62 15.58 1.17 8.58
C GLU A 62 16.66 0.14 8.25
N VAL A 63 16.42 -0.69 7.22
CA VAL A 63 17.37 -1.70 6.74
C VAL A 63 17.56 -1.55 5.22
N PRO A 64 18.79 -1.73 4.70
CA PRO A 64 19.03 -1.54 3.27
C PRO A 64 18.24 -2.57 2.44
N VAL A 65 17.33 -2.06 1.61
CA VAL A 65 16.70 -2.80 0.52
C VAL A 65 16.39 -1.82 -0.60
N ASP A 66 16.67 -2.25 -1.82
CA ASP A 66 16.42 -1.52 -3.06
C ASP A 66 15.59 -2.43 -3.97
N PRO A 67 14.28 -2.16 -4.15
CA PRO A 67 13.44 -2.95 -5.04
C PRO A 67 13.93 -2.85 -6.50
N ASP A 68 14.03 -3.98 -7.20
CA ASP A 68 14.44 -4.00 -8.61
C ASP A 68 13.44 -3.28 -9.53
N TYR A 69 12.16 -3.24 -9.13
CA TYR A 69 11.09 -2.55 -9.83
C TYR A 69 10.22 -1.78 -8.84
N THR A 70 10.14 -0.47 -9.01
CA THR A 70 9.31 0.42 -8.21
C THR A 70 8.24 1.04 -9.08
N GLY A 71 6.97 0.90 -8.68
CA GLY A 71 5.85 1.59 -9.33
C GLY A 71 5.90 3.10 -9.06
N PHE A 72 5.81 3.48 -7.78
CA PHE A 72 5.84 4.88 -7.34
C PHE A 72 6.63 5.03 -6.05
N GLU A 73 7.55 6.01 -6.01
CA GLU A 73 8.10 6.50 -4.75
C GLU A 73 7.13 7.50 -4.13
N ILE A 74 6.83 7.34 -2.84
CA ILE A 74 5.89 8.19 -2.11
C ILE A 74 6.50 8.70 -0.79
N PRO A 75 6.07 9.88 -0.30
CA PRO A 75 6.50 10.39 0.99
C PRO A 75 5.96 9.52 2.15
N ASP A 76 6.46 9.77 3.36
CA ASP A 76 5.90 9.17 4.59
C ASP A 76 4.48 9.69 4.85
N ARG A 77 3.51 8.99 4.28
CA ARG A 77 2.07 9.19 4.47
C ARG A 77 1.39 7.84 4.66
N PHE A 78 0.31 7.83 5.43
CA PHE A 78 -0.54 6.66 5.53
C PHE A 78 -1.45 6.60 4.30
N VAL A 79 -1.35 5.52 3.53
CA VAL A 79 -2.04 5.34 2.25
C VAL A 79 -2.92 4.10 2.27
N VAL A 80 -4.04 4.15 1.57
CA VAL A 80 -5.02 3.07 1.44
C VAL A 80 -5.49 2.96 -0.02
N GLY A 81 -6.14 1.85 -0.37
CA GLY A 81 -6.62 1.59 -1.72
C GLY A 81 -5.68 0.73 -2.54
N TYR A 82 -6.19 0.18 -3.65
CA TYR A 82 -5.43 -0.71 -4.54
C TYR A 82 -4.76 -1.89 -3.80
N GLY A 83 -5.48 -2.51 -2.88
CA GLY A 83 -5.00 -3.60 -2.03
C GLY A 83 -4.50 -3.17 -0.65
N LEU A 84 -4.05 -1.92 -0.49
CA LEU A 84 -3.62 -1.36 0.81
C LEU A 84 -4.83 -1.09 1.71
N ASP A 85 -4.67 -1.31 3.01
CA ASP A 85 -5.78 -1.26 3.97
C ASP A 85 -5.53 -0.40 5.19
N PHE A 86 -6.64 -0.05 5.83
CA PHE A 86 -6.67 0.35 7.24
C PHE A 86 -7.78 -0.45 7.93
N ALA A 87 -7.42 -1.24 8.94
CA ALA A 87 -8.36 -2.13 9.64
C ALA A 87 -9.15 -3.04 8.68
N GLN A 88 -8.48 -3.59 7.67
CA GLN A 88 -9.07 -4.42 6.60
C GLN A 88 -10.06 -3.69 5.68
N LYS A 89 -10.24 -2.37 5.83
CA LYS A 89 -11.09 -1.55 4.95
C LYS A 89 -10.25 -0.93 3.83
N TYR A 90 -10.95 -0.41 2.81
CA TYR A 90 -10.40 0.39 1.71
C TYR A 90 -9.58 -0.36 0.64
N ARG A 91 -9.30 -1.66 0.79
CA ARG A 91 -8.53 -2.45 -0.20
C ARG A 91 -9.08 -2.37 -1.62
N ASN A 92 -10.39 -2.26 -1.76
CA ASN A 92 -11.11 -2.34 -3.03
C ASN A 92 -11.18 -1.00 -3.79
N LEU A 93 -10.62 0.09 -3.25
CA LEU A 93 -10.63 1.38 -3.96
C LEU A 93 -9.75 1.28 -5.23
N PRO A 94 -10.22 1.80 -6.37
CA PRO A 94 -9.49 1.73 -7.64
C PRO A 94 -8.38 2.80 -7.76
N TYR A 95 -8.06 3.47 -6.66
CA TYR A 95 -7.04 4.52 -6.57
C TYR A 95 -6.31 4.41 -5.23
N ILE A 96 -5.14 5.05 -5.14
CA ILE A 96 -4.36 5.17 -3.91
C ILE A 96 -4.70 6.52 -3.28
N GLY A 97 -5.20 6.49 -2.04
CA GLY A 97 -5.59 7.68 -1.28
C GLY A 97 -4.75 7.84 -0.02
N ILE A 98 -4.50 9.09 0.39
CA ILE A 98 -3.92 9.40 1.70
C ILE A 98 -5.05 9.42 2.73
N LEU A 99 -4.92 8.63 3.79
CA LEU A 99 -5.87 8.65 4.89
C LEU A 99 -5.60 9.89 5.76
N ARG A 100 -6.57 10.81 5.83
CA ARG A 100 -6.49 12.01 6.70
C ARG A 100 -6.84 11.63 8.14
N GLU A 101 -5.95 11.94 9.08
CA GLU A 101 -6.17 11.82 10.53
C GLU A 101 -7.09 12.95 11.06
N PRO A 102 -7.75 12.79 12.24
CA PRO A 102 -7.16 12.29 13.47
C PRO A 102 -7.95 11.12 14.08
N LEU A 103 -7.33 9.95 14.20
CA LEU A 103 -7.93 8.87 14.97
C LEU A 103 -7.40 8.94 16.41
N SER A 104 -8.23 9.46 17.31
CA SER A 104 -8.10 9.15 18.73
C SER A 104 -8.10 7.63 18.89
N PHE A 105 -7.09 7.11 19.57
CA PHE A 105 -6.92 5.69 19.89
C PHE A 105 -7.97 5.22 20.91
N ASP A 106 -9.21 5.07 20.46
CA ASP A 106 -10.25 4.34 21.19
C ASP A 106 -10.84 3.28 20.23
N ASP A 107 -10.49 2.02 20.50
CA ASP A 107 -10.89 0.85 19.71
C ASP A 107 -12.43 0.64 19.66
N SER A 108 -13.20 1.40 20.45
CA SER A 108 -14.66 1.27 20.50
C SER A 108 -15.43 2.15 19.50
N GLN A 109 -14.79 3.09 18.79
CA GLN A 109 -15.47 3.96 17.83
C GLN A 109 -14.64 4.24 16.57
N ILE A 110 -14.52 3.23 15.69
CA ILE A 110 -14.14 3.50 14.29
C ILE A 110 -15.38 4.09 13.58
N ALA A 111 -15.65 5.37 13.81
CA ALA A 111 -16.55 6.13 12.95
C ALA A 111 -15.79 6.44 11.64
N LEU A 112 -16.39 6.09 10.49
CA LEU A 112 -15.90 6.58 9.21
C LEU A 112 -15.92 8.12 9.25
N PRO A 113 -14.90 8.83 8.72
CA PRO A 113 -14.99 10.28 8.60
C PRO A 113 -16.26 10.64 7.84
N LEU A 114 -16.99 11.67 8.30
CA LEU A 114 -18.28 12.11 7.74
C LEU A 114 -18.26 12.27 6.22
N SER A 115 -17.09 12.57 5.65
CA SER A 115 -16.87 12.68 4.20
C SER A 115 -17.05 11.37 3.41
N LEU A 116 -17.11 10.22 4.09
CA LEU A 116 -17.39 8.91 3.50
C LEU A 116 -18.83 8.43 3.74
N GLN A 117 -19.68 9.27 4.35
CA GLN A 117 -21.10 9.01 4.56
C GLN A 117 -22.00 9.72 3.53
N GLY A 118 -21.42 10.48 2.60
CA GLY A 118 -22.12 11.07 1.46
C GLY A 118 -22.15 10.09 0.28
N GLU A 119 -23.34 9.90 -0.29
CA GLU A 119 -23.55 9.12 -1.50
C GLU A 119 -22.64 9.61 -2.63
N ALA A 120 -22.16 8.70 -3.47
CA ALA A 120 -21.40 9.06 -4.67
C ALA A 120 -22.27 9.96 -5.56
N GLU A 121 -21.94 11.25 -5.65
CA GLU A 121 -22.56 12.14 -6.62
C GLU A 121 -22.32 11.57 -8.01
N THR A 122 -23.43 11.25 -8.70
CA THR A 122 -23.36 10.77 -10.07
C THR A 122 -23.01 11.93 -11.02
N PRO A 123 -22.37 11.68 -12.17
CA PRO A 123 -21.92 12.73 -13.10
C PRO A 123 -23.04 13.60 -13.71
N ALA A 124 -24.31 13.38 -13.35
CA ALA A 124 -25.45 14.12 -13.84
C ALA A 124 -25.67 15.46 -13.12
N ASP A 125 -25.16 15.62 -11.88
CA ASP A 125 -25.43 16.82 -11.06
C ASP A 125 -24.44 17.97 -11.31
N ALA A 126 -23.33 17.72 -12.01
CA ALA A 126 -22.31 18.73 -12.33
C ALA A 126 -22.65 19.64 -13.53
N ALA A 127 -23.83 19.49 -14.14
CA ALA A 127 -24.24 20.25 -15.32
C ALA A 127 -25.40 21.22 -15.03
N SER A 128 -25.22 22.18 -14.11
CA SER A 128 -26.12 23.33 -14.04
C SER A 128 -25.51 24.68 -13.66
N GLU A 129 -24.22 24.75 -13.29
CA GLU A 129 -23.58 26.04 -12.94
C GLU A 129 -22.53 26.47 -13.97
N ALA A 130 -23.02 26.90 -15.13
CA ALA A 130 -22.26 27.79 -16.01
C ALA A 130 -23.23 28.63 -16.83
N LYS A 131 -23.56 29.83 -16.34
CA LYS A 131 -24.12 30.89 -17.19
C LYS A 131 -23.67 32.28 -16.74
N VAL A 132 -22.70 32.79 -17.51
CA VAL A 132 -22.60 34.13 -18.12
C VAL A 132 -22.52 35.33 -17.16
N GLU A 133 -21.29 35.83 -16.95
CA GLU A 133 -21.04 37.27 -16.89
C GLU A 133 -20.54 37.70 -18.28
N ASP A 134 -21.28 38.62 -18.91
CA ASP A 134 -20.81 39.38 -20.06
C ASP A 134 -21.10 40.87 -19.82
N SER A 135 -20.15 41.66 -20.30
CA SER A 135 -19.97 43.11 -20.28
C SER A 135 -21.20 44.03 -20.28
N GLU A 136 -21.11 45.15 -19.55
CA GLU A 136 -21.17 46.54 -20.07
C GLU A 136 -20.42 47.50 -19.15
#